data_AF-J3MI47-F1
#
_entry.id   AF-J3MI47-F1
#
_cell.length_a   1.000
_cell.length_b   1.000
_cell.length_c   1.000
_cell.angle_alpha   90.00
_cell.angle_beta   90.00
_cell.angle_gamma   90.00
#
_symmetry.space_group_name_H-M   'P 1'
#
loop_
_entity.id
_entity.type
_entity.pdbx_description
1 polymer ?
#
loop_
_entity_poly.entity_id
_entity_poly.type
_entity_poly.pdbx_seq_one_letter_code
_entity_poly.pdbx_strand_id
1 'polypeptide(L)'
;PAVLRRFLADTRVVFVAYGVRCDCRKLEEHHGLEVARTVELRGLPSMGNTSMERMAEKHLGWHGVSKPRKVGTSRWDARKLTKEQVQYACVDAYVTFRLAVHRDAGDDMSA
;
A
#
# COMPACT_ATOMS: atom_id res chain seq x y z
N PRO A 1 -1.21 -19.58 3.08
CA PRO A 1 -0.67 -20.15 4.34
C PRO A 1 -1.55 -19.78 5.55
N ALA A 2 -1.68 -20.64 6.56
CA ALA A 2 -2.56 -20.40 7.71
C ALA A 2 -2.16 -19.15 8.52
N VAL A 3 -0.86 -18.91 8.69
CA VAL A 3 -0.35 -17.71 9.37
C VAL A 3 -0.76 -16.42 8.65
N LEU A 4 -0.69 -16.40 7.32
CA LEU A 4 -1.09 -15.24 6.52
C LEU A 4 -2.60 -14.99 6.60
N ARG A 5 -3.41 -16.06 6.53
CA ARG A 5 -4.88 -15.97 6.68
C ARG A 5 -5.26 -15.36 8.02
N ARG A 6 -4.65 -15.85 9.12
CA ARG A 6 -4.87 -15.31 10.47
C ARG A 6 -4.46 -13.86 10.58
N PHE A 7 -3.34 -13.47 9.95
CA PHE A 7 -2.87 -12.09 9.98
C PHE A 7 -3.80 -11.13 9.22
N LEU A 8 -4.25 -11.50 8.02
CA LEU A 8 -5.17 -10.68 7.23
C LEU A 8 -6.56 -10.56 7.87
N ALA A 9 -7.01 -11.58 8.60
CA ALA A 9 -8.29 -11.60 9.30
C ALA A 9 -8.25 -10.94 10.69
N ASP A 10 -7.09 -10.47 11.17
CA ASP A 10 -6.95 -9.86 12.50
C ASP A 10 -7.47 -8.43 12.52
N THR A 11 -8.58 -8.18 13.20
CA THR A 11 -9.23 -6.85 13.29
C THR A 11 -8.42 -5.82 14.09
N ARG A 12 -7.38 -6.27 14.81
CA ARG A 12 -6.43 -5.41 15.52
C ARG A 12 -5.40 -4.78 14.58
N VAL A 13 -5.28 -5.29 13.36
CA VAL A 13 -4.35 -4.80 12.34
C VAL A 13 -5.13 -4.00 11.30
N VAL A 14 -4.61 -2.82 10.93
CA VAL A 14 -5.18 -2.01 9.86
C VAL A 14 -4.31 -2.13 8.62
N PHE A 15 -4.90 -2.59 7.52
CA PHE A 15 -4.22 -2.69 6.24
C PHE A 15 -4.48 -1.44 5.40
N VAL A 16 -3.44 -0.64 5.21
CA VAL A 16 -3.52 0.60 4.44
C VAL A 16 -2.91 0.37 3.06
N ALA A 17 -3.64 0.71 2.01
CA ALA A 17 -3.13 0.65 0.63
C ALA A 17 -3.83 1.66 -0.28
N TYR A 18 -3.24 1.90 -1.45
CA TYR A 18 -3.83 2.70 -2.51
C TYR A 18 -4.59 1.78 -3.48
N GLY A 19 -5.92 1.87 -3.52
CA GLY A 19 -6.76 0.92 -4.26
C GLY A 19 -7.07 -0.36 -3.48
N VAL A 20 -7.03 -0.31 -2.13
CA VAL A 20 -7.15 -1.48 -1.24
C VAL A 20 -8.38 -2.33 -1.52
N ARG A 21 -9.50 -1.72 -1.94
CA ARG A 21 -10.73 -2.44 -2.29
C ARG A 21 -10.54 -3.40 -3.46
N CYS A 22 -9.79 -2.98 -4.49
CA CYS A 22 -9.49 -3.83 -5.64
C CYS A 22 -8.56 -4.98 -5.24
N ASP A 23 -7.61 -4.73 -4.34
CA ASP A 23 -6.69 -5.75 -3.85
C ASP A 23 -7.42 -6.79 -3.00
N CYS A 24 -8.32 -6.37 -2.09
CA CYS A 24 -9.15 -7.26 -1.29
C CYS A 24 -10.02 -8.17 -2.16
N ARG A 25 -10.67 -7.59 -3.18
CA ARG A 25 -11.47 -8.37 -4.13
C ARG A 25 -10.66 -9.44 -4.84
N LYS A 26 -9.47 -9.10 -5.34
CA LYS A 26 -8.58 -10.08 -6.00
C LYS A 26 -8.09 -11.16 -5.04
N LEU A 27 -7.75 -10.78 -3.80
CA LEU A 27 -7.34 -11.71 -2.75
C LEU A 27 -8.45 -12.70 -2.41
N GLU A 28 -9.69 -12.24 -2.32
CA GLU A 28 -10.85 -13.09 -2.10
C GLU A 28 -11.12 -14.00 -3.31
N GLU A 29 -11.30 -13.42 -4.51
CA GLU A 29 -11.68 -14.16 -5.72
C GLU A 29 -10.64 -15.21 -6.13
N HIS A 30 -9.34 -14.92 -6.00
CA HIS A 30 -8.28 -15.80 -6.50
C HIS A 30 -7.65 -16.69 -5.42
N HIS A 31 -7.77 -16.31 -4.15
CA HIS A 31 -7.05 -16.98 -3.05
C HIS A 31 -7.93 -17.29 -1.83
N GLY A 32 -9.20 -16.87 -1.83
CA GLY A 32 -10.10 -16.97 -0.68
C GLY A 32 -9.52 -16.28 0.56
N LEU A 33 -8.80 -15.18 0.37
CA LEU A 33 -8.18 -14.40 1.44
C LEU A 33 -9.02 -13.16 1.74
N GLU A 34 -9.65 -13.14 2.91
CA GLU A 34 -10.35 -11.98 3.45
C GLU A 34 -9.38 -11.07 4.21
N VAL A 35 -9.57 -9.76 4.08
CA VAL A 35 -8.81 -8.73 4.83
C VAL A 35 -9.80 -7.98 5.73
N ALA A 36 -9.72 -8.19 7.04
CA ALA A 36 -10.77 -7.80 7.98
C ALA A 36 -10.92 -6.28 8.16
N ARG A 37 -9.81 -5.53 8.12
CA ARG A 37 -9.83 -4.08 8.35
C ARG A 37 -8.88 -3.36 7.39
N THR A 38 -9.43 -2.47 6.58
CA THR A 38 -8.69 -1.74 5.55
C THR A 38 -8.93 -0.24 5.59
N VAL A 39 -7.95 0.54 5.13
CA VAL A 39 -8.06 1.97 4.89
C VAL A 39 -7.61 2.27 3.47
N GLU A 40 -8.47 2.94 2.70
CA GLU A 40 -8.18 3.36 1.33
C GLU A 40 -7.49 4.73 1.33
N LEU A 41 -6.26 4.80 0.83
CA LEU A 41 -5.54 6.07 0.75
C LEU A 41 -6.06 7.01 -0.34
N ARG A 42 -6.53 6.48 -1.47
CA ARG A 42 -6.97 7.28 -2.63
C ARG A 42 -8.22 8.12 -2.35
N GLY A 43 -9.09 7.63 -1.47
CA GLY A 43 -10.36 8.28 -1.12
C GLY A 43 -10.19 9.48 -0.20
N LEU A 44 -8.98 9.72 0.31
CA LEU A 44 -8.76 10.76 1.30
C LEU A 44 -8.56 12.14 0.63
N PRO A 45 -9.04 13.24 1.23
CA PRO A 45 -8.88 14.59 0.69
C PRO A 45 -7.41 14.90 0.38
N SER A 46 -7.13 15.52 -0.76
CA SER A 46 -5.75 15.79 -1.24
C SER A 46 -4.89 14.55 -1.62
N MET A 47 -5.46 13.35 -1.69
CA MET A 47 -4.79 12.10 -2.15
C MET A 47 -5.46 11.52 -3.41
N GLY A 48 -5.97 12.38 -4.30
CA GLY A 48 -6.70 12.00 -5.53
C GLY A 48 -5.89 11.14 -6.52
N ASN A 49 -6.24 11.15 -7.81
CA ASN A 49 -5.59 10.31 -8.86
C ASN A 49 -4.15 10.71 -9.21
N THR A 50 -3.29 10.89 -8.21
CA THR A 50 -1.89 11.24 -8.39
C THR A 50 -1.01 10.05 -8.06
N SER A 51 0.22 10.07 -8.55
CA SER A 51 1.14 8.95 -8.33
C SER A 51 1.64 8.95 -6.89
N MET A 52 2.08 7.79 -6.40
CA MET A 52 2.65 7.65 -5.07
C MET A 52 3.88 8.54 -4.88
N GLU A 53 4.69 8.70 -5.92
CA GLU A 53 5.84 9.60 -5.95
C GLU A 53 5.41 11.05 -5.65
N ARG A 54 4.36 11.53 -6.32
CA ARG A 54 3.85 12.88 -6.11
C ARG A 54 3.20 13.06 -4.73
N MET A 55 2.58 12.02 -4.19
CA MET A 55 2.07 12.04 -2.81
C MET A 55 3.22 12.11 -1.80
N ALA A 56 4.28 11.34 -1.99
CA ALA A 56 5.45 11.36 -1.13
C ALA A 56 6.14 12.74 -1.13
N GLU A 57 6.27 13.35 -2.30
CA GLU A 57 6.80 14.72 -2.42
C GLU A 57 5.90 15.73 -1.71
N LYS A 58 4.59 15.73 -2.01
CA LYS A 58 3.66 16.73 -1.49
C LYS A 58 3.46 16.65 0.03
N HIS A 59 3.37 15.44 0.59
CA HIS A 59 2.94 15.24 1.98
C HIS A 59 4.08 14.82 2.90
N LEU A 60 5.15 14.22 2.38
CA LEU A 60 6.30 13.80 3.18
C LEU A 60 7.57 14.64 2.90
N GLY A 61 7.55 15.50 1.87
CA GLY A 61 8.74 16.23 1.43
C GLY A 61 9.81 15.31 0.81
N TRP A 62 9.43 14.11 0.39
CA TRP A 62 10.36 13.10 -0.11
C TRP A 62 10.48 13.18 -1.63
N HIS A 63 11.58 13.79 -2.08
CA HIS A 63 11.94 13.83 -3.49
C HIS A 63 12.66 12.55 -3.91
N GLY A 64 12.54 12.16 -5.18
CA GLY A 64 13.25 11.02 -5.75
C GLY A 64 12.67 9.65 -5.42
N VAL A 65 11.51 9.56 -4.75
CA VAL A 65 10.74 8.32 -4.70
C VAL A 65 10.41 7.90 -6.13
N SER A 66 10.71 6.66 -6.48
CA SER A 66 10.55 6.14 -7.83
C SER A 66 10.02 4.72 -7.80
N LYS A 67 8.91 4.49 -8.50
CA LYS A 67 8.36 3.16 -8.76
C LYS A 67 8.30 2.91 -10.26
N PRO A 68 9.42 2.48 -10.89
CA PRO A 68 9.46 2.32 -12.34
C PRO A 68 8.40 1.35 -12.84
N ARG A 69 7.56 1.79 -13.79
CA ARG A 69 6.49 0.95 -14.38
C ARG A 69 7.01 -0.39 -14.89
N LYS A 70 8.20 -0.40 -15.48
CA LYS A 70 8.87 -1.62 -15.98
C LYS A 70 9.05 -2.70 -14.91
N VAL A 71 9.27 -2.30 -13.65
CA VAL A 71 9.38 -3.23 -12.51
C VAL A 71 8.00 -3.61 -12.02
N GLY A 72 7.09 -2.64 -11.90
CA GLY A 72 5.70 -2.87 -11.48
C GLY A 72 4.94 -3.87 -12.37
N THR A 73 5.23 -3.90 -13.67
CA THR A 73 4.63 -4.84 -14.63
C THR A 73 5.56 -5.98 -15.05
N SER A 74 6.60 -6.25 -14.27
CA SER A 74 7.54 -7.36 -14.53
C SER A 74 6.96 -8.71 -14.08
N ARG A 75 7.75 -9.78 -14.23
CA ARG A 75 7.35 -11.16 -13.87
C ARG A 75 7.37 -11.39 -12.35
N TRP A 76 6.30 -11.01 -11.66
CA TRP A 76 6.15 -11.15 -10.20
C TRP A 76 5.82 -12.56 -9.72
N ASP A 77 5.38 -13.44 -10.61
CA ASP A 77 5.14 -14.87 -10.39
C ASP A 77 6.43 -15.72 -10.44
N ALA A 78 7.59 -15.11 -10.68
CA ALA A 78 8.86 -15.82 -10.69
C ALA A 78 9.20 -16.43 -9.32
N ARG A 79 9.79 -17.63 -9.30
CA ARG A 79 10.19 -18.33 -8.07
C ARG A 79 11.14 -17.53 -7.17
N LYS A 80 11.94 -16.63 -7.77
CA LYS A 80 12.85 -15.72 -7.05
C LYS A 80 12.67 -14.31 -7.62
N LEU A 81 12.48 -13.35 -6.73
CA LEU A 81 12.40 -11.93 -7.09
C LEU A 81 13.80 -11.37 -7.37
N THR A 82 13.87 -10.38 -8.27
CA THR A 82 15.08 -9.59 -8.48
C THR A 82 15.26 -8.55 -7.37
N LYS A 83 16.47 -8.00 -7.22
CA LYS A 83 16.73 -6.91 -6.28
C LYS A 83 15.85 -5.68 -6.56
N GLU A 84 15.61 -5.38 -7.84
CA GLU A 84 14.74 -4.28 -8.25
C GLU A 84 13.28 -4.50 -7.83
N GLN A 85 12.76 -5.73 -7.98
CA GLN A 85 11.42 -6.09 -7.50
C GLN A 85 11.31 -5.99 -5.98
N VAL A 86 12.30 -6.49 -5.24
CA VAL A 86 12.32 -6.36 -3.77
C VAL A 86 12.32 -4.90 -3.36
N GLN A 87 13.19 -4.07 -3.96
CA GLN A 87 13.22 -2.63 -3.69
C GLN A 87 11.89 -1.96 -4.02
N TYR A 88 11.29 -2.26 -5.17
CA TYR A 88 10.00 -1.72 -5.58
C TYR A 88 8.91 -2.03 -4.55
N ALA A 89 8.79 -3.29 -4.12
CA ALA A 89 7.80 -3.71 -3.13
C ALA A 89 8.02 -3.04 -1.76
N CYS A 90 9.29 -2.90 -1.33
CA CYS A 90 9.63 -2.20 -0.10
C CYS A 90 9.26 -0.71 -0.15
N VAL A 91 9.58 -0.02 -1.25
CA VAL A 91 9.22 1.38 -1.45
C VAL A 91 7.70 1.55 -1.44
N ASP A 92 6.98 0.69 -2.14
CA ASP A 92 5.51 0.72 -2.21
C ASP A 92 4.86 0.62 -0.82
N ALA A 93 5.23 -0.40 -0.05
CA ALA A 93 4.69 -0.64 1.28
C ALA A 93 5.07 0.47 2.27
N TYR A 94 6.34 0.91 2.25
CA TYR A 94 6.84 1.89 3.22
C TYR A 94 6.27 3.28 2.98
N VAL A 95 6.23 3.75 1.73
CA VAL A 95 5.68 5.08 1.40
C VAL A 95 4.18 5.11 1.70
N THR A 96 3.45 4.06 1.35
CA THR A 96 2.02 3.89 1.71
C THR A 96 1.80 4.03 3.22
N PHE A 97 2.57 3.29 4.02
CA PHE A 97 2.48 3.36 5.48
C PHE A 97 2.76 4.78 6.01
N ARG A 98 3.82 5.43 5.50
CA ARG A 98 4.22 6.77 5.96
C ARG A 98 3.20 7.84 5.57
N LEU A 99 2.60 7.72 4.40
CA LEU A 99 1.49 8.57 3.99
C LEU A 99 0.29 8.40 4.93
N ALA A 100 -0.03 7.16 5.32
CA ALA A 100 -1.11 6.88 6.27
C ALA A 100 -0.85 7.52 7.64
N VAL A 101 0.33 7.27 8.23
CA VAL A 101 0.70 7.81 9.54
C VAL A 101 0.75 9.34 9.56
N HIS A 102 1.25 9.96 8.49
CA HIS A 102 1.25 11.41 8.36
C HIS A 102 -0.16 12.00 8.41
N ARG A 103 -1.17 11.25 7.93
CA ARG A 103 -2.57 11.67 8.01
C ARG A 103 -3.12 11.55 9.44
N ASP A 104 -2.90 10.41 10.09
CA ASP A 104 -3.37 10.18 11.46
C ASP A 104 -2.84 11.27 12.42
N ALA A 105 -1.59 11.72 12.23
CA ALA A 105 -1.01 12.81 13.03
C ALA A 105 -1.60 14.21 12.71
N GLY A 106 -2.15 14.41 11.51
CA GLY A 106 -2.77 15.66 11.09
C GLY A 106 -4.20 15.82 11.60
N ASP A 107 -4.95 14.72 11.72
CA ASP A 107 -6.33 14.73 12.23
C ASP A 107 -6.37 14.99 13.75
N ASP A 108 -5.35 14.55 14.51
CA ASP A 108 -5.21 14.74 15.97
C ASP A 108 -4.87 16.21 16.36
N MET A 109 -4.38 17.00 15.41
CA MET A 109 -4.07 18.43 15.58
C MET A 109 -5.23 19.35 15.16
N SER A 110 -6.34 18.76 14.70
CA SER A 110 -7.53 19.47 14.20
C SER A 110 -8.78 19.27 15.07
N ALA A 111 -8.64 18.58 16.20
CA ALA A 111 -9.70 18.31 17.18
C ALA A 111 -9.62 19.24 18.41
#